data_AF-A0A855N3C7-F1
#
_entry.id   AF-A0A855N3C7-F1
#
_cell.length_a   1.000
_cell.length_b   1.000
_cell.length_c   1.000
_cell.angle_alpha   90.00
_cell.angle_beta   90.00
_cell.angle_gamma   90.00
#
_symmetry.space_group_name_H-M   'P 1'
#
loop_
_entity.id
_entity.type
_entity.pdbx_description
1 polymer ?
#
loop_
_entity_poly.entity_id
_entity_poly.type
_entity_poly.pdbx_seq_one_letter_code
_entity_poly.pdbx_strand_id
1 'polypeptide(L)' 'PLSVENFLKFYSLKEEDKVVVIGQSTAKKLLNFKNLYICENQRLLECVKLAKTLV' A
#
# COMPACT_ATOMS: atom_id res chain seq x y z
N PRO A 1 4.09 4.23 7.74
CA PRO A 1 4.07 5.65 7.26
C PRO A 1 5.42 6.16 6.73
N LEU A 2 6.52 6.10 7.50
CA LEU A 2 7.84 6.60 7.07
C LEU A 2 8.34 5.92 5.78
N SER A 3 8.09 4.62 5.62
CA SER A 3 8.48 3.88 4.41
C SER A 3 7.82 4.41 3.14
N VAL A 4 6.57 4.87 3.23
CA VAL A 4 5.86 5.50 2.10
C VAL A 4 6.52 6.82 1.73
N GLU A 5 6.80 7.67 2.73
CA GLU A 5 7.46 8.95 2.48
C GLU A 5 8.85 8.77 1.86
N ASN A 6 9.62 7.79 2.35
CA ASN A 6 10.94 7.50 1.78
C ASN A 6 10.86 6.90 0.37
N PHE A 7 9.86 6.05 0.09
CA PHE A 7 9.64 5.52 -1.26
C PHE A 7 9.32 6.64 -2.26
N LEU A 8 8.41 7.53 -1.90
CA LEU A 8 7.94 8.62 -2.76
C LEU A 8 9.00 9.73 -3.01
N LYS A 9 10.12 9.73 -2.27
CA LYS A 9 11.26 10.61 -2.57
C LYS A 9 12.00 10.21 -3.85
N PHE A 10 11.96 8.92 -4.21
CA PHE A 10 12.77 8.36 -5.29
C PHE A 10 11.93 7.70 -6.37
N TYR A 11 10.70 7.31 -6.06
CA TYR A 11 9.83 6.56 -6.94
C TYR A 11 8.45 7.22 -7.04
N SER A 12 7.83 7.07 -8.19
CA SER A 12 6.46 7.53 -8.45
C SER A 12 5.55 6.32 -8.56
N LEU A 13 4.33 6.45 -8.04
CA LEU A 13 3.26 5.49 -8.30
C LEU A 13 2.49 5.94 -9.55
N LYS A 14 2.24 5.02 -10.46
CA LYS A 14 1.38 5.23 -11.62
C LYS A 14 -0.06 4.84 -11.30
N GLU A 15 -1.01 5.32 -12.09
CA GLU A 15 -2.44 5.06 -11.84
C GLU A 15 -2.80 3.57 -11.93
N GLU A 16 -2.08 2.80 -12.75
CA GLU A 16 -2.23 1.36 -12.91
C GLU A 16 -1.60 0.52 -11.78
N ASP A 17 -0.72 1.11 -10.96
CA ASP A 17 -0.08 0.39 -9.87
C ASP A 17 -1.11 0.01 -8.81
N LYS A 18 -0.93 -1.15 -8.17
CA LYS A 18 -1.76 -1.60 -7.04
C LYS A 18 -0.93 -1.54 -5.77
N VAL A 19 -1.40 -0.80 -4.78
CA VAL A 19 -0.65 -0.56 -3.54
C VAL A 19 -1.33 -1.24 -2.38
N VAL A 20 -0.61 -2.14 -1.70
CA VAL A 20 -1.08 -2.79 -0.47
C VAL A 20 -0.35 -2.18 0.71
N VAL A 21 -1.11 -1.70 1.71
CA VAL A 21 -0.55 -1.12 2.94
C VAL A 21 -0.96 -1.91 4.17
N ILE A 22 -0.03 -2.06 5.11
CA ILE A 22 -0.22 -2.89 6.32
C ILE A 22 -1.23 -2.33 7.33
N GLY A 23 -1.62 -1.05 7.21
CA GLY A 23 -2.56 -0.48 8.15
C GLY A 23 -3.01 0.95 7.82
N GLN A 24 -4.06 1.36 8.51
CA GLN A 24 -4.77 2.62 8.31
C GLN A 24 -3.88 3.86 8.41
N SER A 25 -2.92 3.87 9.35
CA SER A 25 -1.98 5.00 9.50
C SER A 25 -1.08 5.18 8.27
N THR A 26 -0.75 4.09 7.58
CA THR A 26 0.04 4.13 6.34
C THR A 26 -0.85 4.47 5.15
N ALA A 27 -2.09 3.97 5.11
CA ALA A 27 -3.09 4.32 4.10
C ALA A 27 -3.35 5.84 4.02
N LYS A 28 -3.38 6.53 5.17
CA LYS A 28 -3.57 7.99 5.23
C LYS A 28 -2.53 8.79 4.44
N LYS A 29 -1.34 8.24 4.18
CA LYS A 29 -0.29 8.88 3.37
C LYS A 29 -0.49 8.73 1.86
N LEU A 30 -1.49 7.93 1.45
CA LEU A 30 -1.78 7.56 0.07
C LEU A 30 -3.26 7.78 -0.28
N LEU A 31 -4.00 8.63 0.46
CA LEU A 31 -5.46 8.80 0.31
C LEU A 31 -5.91 9.16 -1.11
N ASN A 32 -5.06 9.82 -1.89
CA ASN A 32 -5.37 10.21 -3.26
C ASN A 32 -5.09 9.10 -4.29
N PHE A 33 -4.56 7.94 -3.85
CA PHE A 33 -4.23 6.84 -4.74
C PHE A 33 -5.40 5.87 -4.85
N LYS A 34 -5.94 5.73 -6.07
CA LYS A 34 -7.20 5.01 -6.33
C LYS A 34 -7.10 3.51 -6.05
N ASN A 35 -5.97 2.89 -6.38
CA ASN A 35 -5.74 1.45 -6.25
C ASN A 35 -5.02 1.12 -4.93
N LEU A 36 -5.53 1.68 -3.82
CA LEU A 36 -5.00 1.49 -2.48
C LEU A 36 -5.81 0.44 -1.72
N TYR A 37 -5.12 -0.61 -1.27
CA TYR A 37 -5.70 -1.73 -0.52
C TYR A 37 -5.10 -1.78 0.88
N ILE A 38 -5.96 -1.87 1.89
CA ILE A 38 -5.53 -1.92 3.28
C ILE A 38 -5.62 -3.36 3.76
N CYS A 39 -4.49 -3.87 4.24
CA CYS A 39 -4.41 -5.15 4.88
C CYS A 39 -5.07 -5.05 6.27
N GLU A 40 -6.21 -5.71 6.46
CA GLU A 40 -6.98 -5.64 7.72
C GLU A 40 -6.22 -6.27 8.90
N ASN A 41 -5.44 -7.31 8.61
CA ASN A 41 -4.62 -8.00 9.59
C ASN A 41 -3.16 -7.57 9.41
N GLN A 42 -2.57 -6.91 10.41
CA GLN A 42 -1.21 -6.34 10.33
C GLN A 42 -0.08 -7.39 10.30
N ARG A 43 -0.37 -8.63 9.87
CA ARG A 43 0.60 -9.70 9.64
C ARG A 43 1.03 -9.67 8.18
N LEU A 44 2.34 -9.67 7.94
CA LEU A 44 2.94 -9.63 6.61
C LEU A 44 2.37 -10.70 5.66
N LEU A 45 2.20 -11.93 6.15
CA LEU A 45 1.65 -13.04 5.39
C LEU A 45 0.26 -12.76 4.83
N GLU A 46 -0.60 -12.09 5.60
CA GLU A 46 -1.95 -11.74 5.15
C GLU A 46 -1.91 -10.65 4.08
N CYS A 47 -0.99 -9.69 4.20
CA CYS A 47 -0.81 -8.63 3.19
C CYS A 47 -0.25 -9.20 1.88
N VAL A 48 0.63 -10.20 1.96
CA VAL A 48 1.13 -10.92 0.78
C VAL A 48 0.02 -11.75 0.13
N LYS A 49 -0.84 -12.42 0.91
CA LYS A 49 -2.01 -13.13 0.38
C LYS A 49 -2.93 -12.17 -0.37
N LEU A 50 -3.26 -11.03 0.24
CA LEU A 50 -4.04 -9.98 -0.40
C LEU A 50 -3.40 -9.48 -1.70
N ALA A 51 -2.08 -9.22 -1.69
CA ALA A 51 -1.38 -8.79 -2.91
C ALA A 51 -1.51 -9.83 -4.05
N LYS A 52 -1.46 -11.13 -3.72
CA LYS A 52 -1.59 -12.22 -4.70
C LYS A 52 -2.99 -12.35 -5.30
N THR A 53 -4.05 -11.95 -4.59
CA THR A 53 -5.42 -12.01 -5.15
C THR A 53 -5.71 -10.87 -6.13
N LEU A 54 -4.80 -9.90 -6.23
CA LEU A 54 -4.94 -8.74 -7.09
C LEU A 54 -4.23 -8.91 -8.45
N VAL A 55 -3.62 -10.06 -8.71
CA VAL A 55 -2.92 -10.38 -9.96
C VAL A 55 -3.87 -11.02 -10.96
#